data_AF-A0A7C5XNY0-F1
#
_entry.id   AF-A0A7C5XNY0-F1
#
_cell.length_a   1.000
_cell.length_b   1.000
_cell.length_c   1.000
_cell.angle_alpha   90.00
_cell.angle_beta   90.00
_cell.angle_gamma   90.00
#
_symmetry.space_group_name_H-M   'P 1'
#
loop_
_entity.id
_entity.type
_entity.pdbx_description
1 polymer ?
#
loop_
_entity_poly.entity_id
_entity_poly.type
_entity_poly.pdbx_seq_one_letter_code
_entity_poly.pdbx_strand_id
1 'polypeptide(L)'
;MTIVNLPAERDEGNVEYKLRVTGVSWKEIERIASQMKYRLEEGGGEAFYEIGVTDDGEPIGLSKEQLDESIENLDKAAGIIGAKLKILRIEKGRRGLVAEVHVRYSREDRYPVFVTIPLLG
;
A
#
# COMPACT_ATOMS: atom_id res chain seq x y z
N MET A 1 -14.87 -10.12 -4.03
CA MET A 1 -13.83 -11.03 -3.52
C MET A 1 -13.88 -10.95 -2.01
N THR A 2 -14.28 -12.02 -1.32
CA THR A 2 -14.36 -12.06 0.14
C THR A 2 -12.96 -12.39 0.67
N ILE A 3 -12.49 -11.71 1.73
CA ILE A 3 -11.10 -11.82 2.25
C ILE A 3 -10.72 -13.27 2.68
N VAL A 4 -11.70 -14.17 2.77
CA VAL A 4 -11.53 -15.58 3.18
C VAL A 4 -10.70 -16.45 2.22
N ASN A 5 -10.36 -15.96 1.02
CA ASN A 5 -9.57 -16.74 0.06
C ASN A 5 -8.72 -15.83 -0.85
N LEU A 6 -7.69 -15.20 -0.27
CA LEU A 6 -6.69 -14.47 -1.03
C LEU A 6 -5.65 -15.46 -1.58
N PRO A 7 -5.27 -15.37 -2.88
CA PRO A 7 -4.14 -16.13 -3.40
C PRO A 7 -2.85 -15.64 -2.71
N ALA A 8 -1.83 -16.49 -2.62
CA ALA A 8 -0.51 -16.08 -2.12
C ALA A 8 0.00 -14.82 -2.83
N GLU A 9 0.72 -13.96 -2.09
CA GLU A 9 1.32 -12.76 -2.66
C GLU A 9 2.23 -13.15 -3.84
N ARG A 10 2.23 -12.29 -4.86
CA ARG A 10 3.21 -12.38 -5.94
C ARG A 10 4.28 -11.33 -5.68
N ASP A 11 5.54 -11.71 -5.91
CA ASP A 11 6.66 -10.76 -5.83
C ASP A 11 6.47 -9.58 -6.80
N GLU A 12 5.77 -9.79 -7.92
CA GLU A 12 5.45 -8.78 -8.94
C GLU A 12 3.99 -8.32 -8.87
N GLY A 13 3.77 -7.05 -9.25
CA GLY A 13 2.45 -6.43 -9.33
C GLY A 13 2.17 -5.43 -8.23
N ASN A 14 0.91 -4.98 -8.18
CA ASN A 14 0.47 -3.83 -7.40
C ASN A 14 -0.31 -4.19 -6.12
N VAL A 15 -0.20 -5.43 -5.67
CA VAL A 15 -0.81 -5.92 -4.43
C VAL A 15 0.29 -6.32 -3.46
N GLU A 16 0.19 -5.90 -2.21
CA GLU A 16 1.14 -6.23 -1.14
C GLU A 16 0.37 -6.73 0.09
N TYR A 17 0.79 -7.85 0.68
CA TYR A 17 0.24 -8.34 1.94
C TYR A 17 1.17 -7.97 3.09
N LYS A 18 0.61 -7.48 4.20
CA LYS A 18 1.38 -7.21 5.41
C LYS A 18 0.60 -7.58 6.65
N LEU A 19 1.16 -8.47 7.45
CA LEU A 19 0.55 -8.82 8.74
C LEU A 19 0.51 -7.60 9.67
N ARG A 20 1.53 -6.74 9.63
CA ARG A 20 1.57 -5.46 10.35
C ARG A 20 2.56 -4.50 9.68
N VAL A 21 2.30 -3.20 9.76
CA VAL A 21 3.23 -2.15 9.31
C VAL A 21 3.81 -1.43 10.51
N THR A 22 4.99 -1.87 10.94
CA THR A 22 5.73 -1.23 12.03
C THR A 22 6.72 -0.22 11.45
N GLY A 23 6.39 1.06 11.55
CA GLY A 23 7.30 2.16 11.22
C GLY A 23 7.42 3.07 12.43
N VAL A 24 8.38 2.83 13.29
CA VAL A 24 8.53 3.60 14.55
C VAL A 24 9.49 4.77 14.36
N SER A 25 10.45 4.62 13.44
CA SER A 25 11.43 5.65 13.09
C SER A 25 11.23 6.21 11.68
N TRP A 26 11.71 7.43 11.46
CA TRP A 26 11.68 8.08 10.13
C TRP A 26 12.33 7.23 9.04
N LYS A 27 13.46 6.57 9.34
CA LYS A 27 14.15 5.71 8.37
C LYS A 27 13.32 4.49 7.96
N GLU A 28 12.52 3.93 8.87
CA GLU A 28 11.60 2.84 8.54
C GLU A 28 10.46 3.32 7.65
N ILE A 29 9.92 4.52 7.92
CA ILE A 29 8.90 5.14 7.09
C ILE A 29 9.43 5.44 5.68
N GLU A 30 10.65 5.95 5.53
CA GLU A 30 11.29 6.15 4.22
C GLU A 30 11.48 4.84 3.45
N ARG A 31 11.82 3.75 4.16
CA ARG A 31 11.92 2.42 3.55
C ARG A 31 10.56 1.94 3.05
N ILE A 32 9.50 2.12 3.84
CA ILE A 32 8.12 1.80 3.43
C ILE A 32 7.72 2.63 2.21
N ALA A 33 8.04 3.93 2.20
CA ALA A 33 7.76 4.83 1.09
C ALA A 33 8.45 4.40 -0.21
N SER A 34 9.70 3.95 -0.11
CA SER A 34 10.46 3.42 -1.26
C SER A 34 9.84 2.15 -1.84
N GLN A 35 9.42 1.22 -0.97
CA GLN A 35 8.71 0.00 -1.39
C GLN A 35 7.34 0.32 -2.00
N MET A 36 6.61 1.27 -1.41
CA MET A 36 5.32 1.73 -1.93
C MET A 36 5.44 2.36 -3.31
N LYS A 37 6.47 3.17 -3.53
CA LYS A 37 6.76 3.76 -4.85
C LYS A 37 6.91 2.66 -5.91
N TYR A 38 7.68 1.61 -5.62
CA TYR A 38 7.87 0.49 -6.54
C TYR A 38 6.52 -0.18 -6.91
N ARG A 39 5.69 -0.49 -5.91
CA ARG A 39 4.36 -1.10 -6.14
C ARG A 39 3.43 -0.21 -6.96
N LEU A 40 3.46 1.11 -6.72
CA LEU A 40 2.70 2.06 -7.52
C LEU A 40 3.20 2.12 -8.96
N GLU A 41 4.50 2.09 -9.20
CA GLU A 41 5.07 2.10 -10.55
C GLU A 41 4.66 0.85 -11.35
N GLU A 42 4.72 -0.33 -10.74
CA GLU A 42 4.23 -1.59 -11.32
C GLU A 42 2.72 -1.57 -11.59
N GLY A 43 1.95 -0.84 -10.77
CA GLY A 43 0.50 -0.70 -10.88
C GLY A 43 0.00 0.50 -11.68
N GLY A 44 0.85 1.20 -12.44
CA GLY A 44 0.42 2.37 -13.22
C GLY A 44 0.02 3.59 -12.38
N GLY A 45 0.49 3.64 -11.13
CA GLY A 45 0.24 4.68 -10.14
C GLY A 45 -0.80 4.33 -9.07
N GLU A 46 -1.20 3.05 -8.98
CA GLU A 46 -2.17 2.52 -8.02
C GLU A 46 -1.68 1.21 -7.40
N ALA A 47 -1.87 1.02 -6.10
CA ALA A 47 -1.48 -0.17 -5.36
C ALA A 47 -2.49 -0.50 -4.25
N PHE A 48 -2.63 -1.78 -3.94
CA PHE A 48 -3.53 -2.31 -2.92
C PHE A 48 -2.72 -3.00 -1.82
N TYR A 49 -3.08 -2.71 -0.58
CA TYR A 49 -2.46 -3.27 0.61
C TYR A 49 -3.50 -4.02 1.43
N GLU A 50 -3.21 -5.27 1.75
CA GLU A 50 -4.03 -6.08 2.66
C GLU A 50 -3.33 -6.17 4.01
N ILE A 51 -3.89 -5.48 5.01
CA ILE A 51 -3.29 -5.32 6.34
C ILE A 51 -3.93 -6.27 7.34
N GLY A 52 -3.10 -7.04 8.06
CA GLY A 52 -3.56 -8.12 8.94
C GLY A 52 -3.68 -9.46 8.21
N VAL A 53 -3.12 -9.57 7.00
CA VAL A 53 -3.02 -10.80 6.21
C VAL A 53 -1.56 -11.26 6.22
N THR A 54 -1.32 -12.56 6.33
CA THR A 54 0.03 -13.12 6.19
C THR A 54 0.48 -13.15 4.73
N ASP A 55 1.76 -13.32 4.47
CA ASP A 55 2.32 -13.40 3.11
C ASP A 55 1.71 -14.59 2.32
N ASP A 56 1.30 -15.65 3.02
CA ASP A 56 0.57 -16.80 2.47
C ASP A 56 -0.91 -16.51 2.13
N GLY A 57 -1.39 -15.29 2.39
CA GLY A 57 -2.79 -14.89 2.15
C GLY A 57 -3.76 -15.24 3.28
N GLU A 58 -3.28 -15.63 4.47
CA GLU A 58 -4.19 -15.96 5.58
C GLU A 58 -4.65 -14.69 6.34
N PRO A 59 -5.97 -14.45 6.46
CA PRO A 59 -6.49 -13.28 7.17
C PRO A 59 -6.55 -13.54 8.69
N ILE A 60 -5.40 -13.40 9.36
CA ILE A 60 -5.31 -13.54 10.83
C ILE A 60 -5.99 -12.37 11.53
N GLY A 61 -5.73 -11.15 11.07
CA GLY A 61 -6.24 -9.90 11.61
C GLY A 61 -5.44 -9.36 12.80
N LEU A 62 -5.53 -8.04 12.98
CA LEU A 62 -4.86 -7.24 14.02
C LEU A 62 -5.84 -6.73 15.09
N SER A 63 -5.35 -6.31 16.26
CA SER A 63 -6.17 -5.48 17.14
C SER A 63 -6.49 -4.15 16.46
N LYS A 64 -7.53 -3.45 16.91
CA LYS A 64 -7.90 -2.15 16.35
C LYS A 64 -6.74 -1.17 16.43
N GLU A 65 -6.06 -1.12 17.57
CA GLU A 65 -4.93 -0.24 17.82
C GLU A 65 -3.75 -0.55 16.88
N GLN A 66 -3.46 -1.83 16.65
CA GLN A 66 -2.40 -2.27 15.74
C GLN A 66 -2.74 -1.98 14.27
N LEU A 67 -4.01 -2.09 13.90
CA LEU A 67 -4.48 -1.77 12.56
C LEU A 67 -4.39 -0.26 12.31
N ASP A 68 -4.88 0.55 13.25
CA ASP A 68 -4.83 2.01 13.20
C ASP A 68 -3.37 2.49 13.08
N GLU A 69 -2.45 1.95 13.89
CA GLU A 69 -1.01 2.23 13.81
C GLU A 69 -0.43 1.86 12.43
N SER A 70 -0.81 0.70 11.89
CA SER A 70 -0.33 0.25 10.58
C SER A 70 -0.79 1.17 9.46
N ILE A 71 -2.05 1.61 9.50
CA ILE A 71 -2.62 2.55 8.53
C ILE A 71 -1.94 3.92 8.65
N GLU A 72 -1.70 4.41 9.86
CA GLU A 72 -0.99 5.68 10.08
C GLU A 72 0.43 5.66 9.51
N ASN A 73 1.15 4.56 9.68
CA ASN A 73 2.49 4.41 9.11
C ASN A 73 2.48 4.37 7.58
N LEU A 74 1.46 3.73 6.98
CA LEU A 74 1.26 3.77 5.53
C LEU A 74 0.89 5.17 5.03
N ASP A 75 0.10 5.93 5.79
CA ASP A 75 -0.26 7.32 5.44
C ASP A 75 0.96 8.22 5.39
N LYS A 76 1.81 8.14 6.41
CA LYS A 76 3.08 8.88 6.46
C LYS A 76 3.96 8.53 5.26
N ALA A 77 4.08 7.24 4.94
CA ALA A 77 4.87 6.79 3.79
C ALA A 77 4.28 7.27 2.45
N ALA A 78 2.96 7.21 2.28
CA ALA A 78 2.27 7.71 1.10
C ALA A 78 2.51 9.22 0.92
N GLY A 79 2.47 9.99 2.01
CA GLY A 79 2.76 11.42 2.01
C GLY A 79 4.16 11.75 1.47
N ILE A 80 5.19 10.96 1.81
CA ILE A 80 6.57 11.17 1.34
C ILE A 80 6.67 11.11 -0.20
N ILE A 81 5.86 10.28 -0.85
CA ILE A 81 5.92 10.05 -2.30
C ILE A 81 4.79 10.74 -3.09
N GLY A 82 4.05 11.66 -2.46
CA GLY A 82 2.93 12.36 -3.09
C GLY A 82 1.76 11.43 -3.44
N ALA A 83 1.55 10.38 -2.65
CA ALA A 83 0.43 9.48 -2.76
C ALA A 83 -0.62 9.75 -1.66
N LYS A 84 -1.85 9.29 -1.89
CA LYS A 84 -2.94 9.30 -0.90
C LYS A 84 -3.45 7.88 -0.73
N LEU A 85 -3.76 7.50 0.51
CA LEU A 85 -4.44 6.23 0.79
C LEU A 85 -5.96 6.42 0.95
N LYS A 86 -6.68 5.32 0.79
CA LYS A 86 -8.10 5.19 1.08
C LYS A 86 -8.37 3.79 1.59
N ILE A 87 -8.98 3.68 2.77
CA ILE A 87 -9.49 2.40 3.27
C ILE A 87 -10.70 2.00 2.42
N LEU A 88 -10.65 0.84 1.78
CA LEU A 88 -11.75 0.33 0.97
C LEU A 88 -12.72 -0.52 1.80
N ARG A 89 -12.18 -1.35 2.68
CA ARG A 89 -12.97 -2.18 3.61
C ARG A 89 -12.18 -2.52 4.86
N ILE A 90 -12.92 -2.83 5.92
CA ILE A 90 -12.40 -3.45 7.14
C ILE A 90 -13.32 -4.63 7.46
N GLU A 91 -12.75 -5.83 7.61
CA GLU A 91 -13.50 -7.05 7.97
C GLU A 91 -12.88 -7.73 9.19
N LYS A 92 -13.60 -8.71 9.76
CA LYS A 92 -13.05 -9.57 10.82
C LYS A 92 -12.21 -10.70 10.20
N GLY A 93 -10.94 -10.74 10.55
CA GLY A 93 -10.08 -11.92 10.37
C GLY A 93 -10.32 -12.97 11.45
N ARG A 94 -9.47 -14.00 11.49
CA ARG A 94 -9.58 -15.12 12.46
C ARG A 94 -9.50 -14.65 13.92
N ARG A 95 -8.67 -13.64 14.22
CA ARG A 95 -8.37 -13.17 15.58
C ARG A 95 -8.40 -11.65 15.74
N GLY A 96 -8.75 -10.90 14.69
CA GLY A 96 -8.71 -9.44 14.70
C GLY A 96 -9.39 -8.82 13.49
N LEU A 97 -8.98 -7.62 13.13
CA LEU A 97 -9.45 -6.86 11.98
C LEU A 97 -8.44 -6.95 10.83
N VAL A 98 -8.96 -7.02 9.60
CA VAL A 98 -8.18 -6.96 8.37
C VAL A 98 -8.69 -5.75 7.58
N ALA A 99 -7.79 -4.99 6.95
CA ALA A 99 -8.17 -3.85 6.12
C ALA A 99 -7.56 -3.96 4.72
N GLU A 100 -8.38 -3.68 3.71
CA GLU A 100 -7.92 -3.42 2.35
C GLU A 100 -7.74 -1.91 2.20
N VAL A 101 -6.54 -1.50 1.82
CA VAL A 101 -6.16 -0.10 1.64
C VAL A 101 -5.73 0.11 0.20
N HIS A 102 -6.38 1.04 -0.48
CA HIS A 102 -5.99 1.48 -1.81
C HIS A 102 -5.12 2.73 -1.72
N VAL A 103 -3.95 2.70 -2.36
CA VAL A 103 -3.01 3.81 -2.44
C VAL A 103 -2.86 4.22 -3.89
N ARG A 104 -2.85 5.53 -4.15
CA ARG A 104 -2.65 6.06 -5.50
C ARG A 104 -1.88 7.37 -5.47
N TYR A 105 -1.15 7.68 -6.55
CA TYR A 105 -0.55 9.00 -6.69
C TYR A 105 -1.60 10.11 -6.65
N SER A 106 -1.31 11.18 -5.91
CA SER A 106 -2.10 12.40 -5.95
C SER A 106 -1.93 13.06 -7.32
N ARG A 107 -3.04 13.38 -7.99
CA ARG A 107 -2.99 14.14 -9.26
C ARG A 107 -2.47 15.56 -9.07
N GLU A 108 -2.49 16.08 -7.84
CA GLU A 108 -1.97 17.41 -7.49
C GLU A 108 -0.42 17.46 -7.48
N ASP A 109 0.27 16.32 -7.39
CA ASP A 109 1.75 16.22 -7.31
C ASP A 109 2.41 15.70 -8.60
N ARG A 110 1.64 15.38 -9.65
CA ARG A 110 2.21 15.01 -10.94
C ARG A 110 2.76 16.26 -11.63
N TYR A 111 4.07 16.47 -11.54
CA TYR A 111 4.80 17.29 -12.52
C TYR A 111 4.39 16.86 -13.93
N PRO A 112 4.14 17.80 -14.87
CA PRO A 112 3.69 17.46 -16.22
C PRO A 112 4.70 16.53 -16.89
N VAL A 113 4.18 15.52 -17.60
CA VAL A 113 5.01 14.63 -18.43
C VAL A 113 5.57 15.48 -19.59
N PHE A 114 6.88 15.72 -19.57
CA PHE A 114 7.57 16.33 -20.71
C PHE A 114 7.84 15.25 -21.75
N VAL A 115 7.13 15.29 -22.88
CA VAL A 115 7.48 14.52 -24.06
C VAL A 115 8.32 15.42 -24.96
N THR A 116 9.63 15.16 -25.05
CA THR A 116 10.51 15.82 -26.02
C THR A 116 10.43 15.07 -27.34
N ILE A 117 9.80 15.68 -28.35
CA ILE A 117 9.83 15.19 -29.73
C ILE A 117 10.95 15.94 -30.46
N PRO A 118 12.08 15.32 -30.80
CA PRO A 118 13.07 15.95 -31.65
C PRO A 118 12.53 16.03 -33.08
N LEU A 119 12.41 17.26 -33.59
CA LEU A 119 12.23 17.51 -35.02
C LEU A 119 13.62 17.56 -35.66
N LEU A 120 13.94 16.55 -36.47
CA LEU A 120 15.06 16.59 -37.40
C LEU A 120 14.56 17.17 -38.72
N GLY A 121 15.10 18.32 -39.10
CA GLY A 121 14.92 18.95 -40.41
C GLY A 121 16.23 19.01 -41.18
#